data_AF-A0A3B0PQT1-F1
#
_entry.id   AF-A0A3B0PQT1-F1
#
_cell.length_a   1.000
_cell.length_b   1.000
_cell.length_c   1.000
_cell.angle_alpha   90.00
_cell.angle_beta   90.00
_cell.angle_gamma   90.00
#
_symmetry.space_group_name_H-M   'P 1'
#
loop_
_entity.id
_entity.type
_entity.pdbx_description
1 polymer ?
#
loop_
_entity_poly.entity_id
_entity_poly.type
_entity_poly.pdbx_seq_one_letter_code
_entity_poly.pdbx_strand_id
1 'polypeptide(L)'
;MLFLVFLSVGASQIKEFTKNFFPDTLKILSALHLKIMKNLLSSIWKRVYSYSFILTVLVTLSLFLTGKIVYNFQKNDREKHESILLLTKTADSAVFQGFIPPKTALPMLEHAYRMGGNSVKPYAGFLSSCFYIHNEPLRGAYYAGLAYSSGAKFHMPSPAQVLLKEIADAQATQDYQAALEKSSQLLQLSASSEDYPTLRFLTLLRIIEIKEILNQDTETDFEELKTLPLFKEFEQFYKDGEWTLTKRFGKKH
;
A
#
# COMPACT_ATOMS: atom_id res chain seq x y z
N MET A 1 -107.80 -56.27 17.62
CA MET A 1 -107.09 -55.79 18.84
C MET A 1 -105.58 -56.07 18.84
N LEU A 2 -105.04 -56.96 17.98
CA LEU A 2 -103.60 -57.24 17.87
C LEU A 2 -102.79 -56.29 16.97
N PHE A 3 -103.43 -55.47 16.12
CA PHE A 3 -102.74 -54.61 15.15
C PHE A 3 -102.23 -53.28 15.73
N LEU A 4 -102.82 -52.82 16.85
CA LEU A 4 -102.44 -51.56 17.52
C LEU A 4 -101.23 -51.72 18.46
N VAL A 5 -100.91 -52.94 18.89
CA VAL A 5 -99.76 -53.22 19.77
C VAL A 5 -98.44 -53.22 18.97
N PHE A 6 -98.45 -53.68 17.72
CA PHE A 6 -97.23 -53.70 16.89
C PHE A 6 -96.76 -52.31 16.45
N LEU A 7 -97.66 -51.36 16.21
CA LEU A 7 -97.31 -49.96 15.90
C LEU A 7 -96.77 -49.22 17.13
N SER A 8 -97.25 -49.55 18.33
CA SER A 8 -96.78 -48.96 19.59
C SER A 8 -95.36 -49.42 19.95
N VAL A 9 -95.04 -50.71 19.77
CA VAL A 9 -93.70 -51.26 20.07
C VAL A 9 -92.66 -50.77 19.05
N GLY A 10 -93.03 -50.68 17.76
CA GLY A 10 -92.15 -50.13 16.72
C GLY A 10 -91.84 -48.64 16.89
N ALA A 11 -92.84 -47.83 17.27
CA ALA A 11 -92.63 -46.40 17.53
C ALA A 11 -91.79 -46.13 18.79
N SER A 12 -91.89 -46.95 19.84
CA SER A 12 -91.07 -46.80 21.05
C SER A 12 -89.59 -47.13 20.78
N GLN A 13 -89.31 -48.21 20.04
CA GLN A 13 -87.94 -48.61 19.68
C GLN A 13 -87.25 -47.58 18.77
N ILE A 14 -87.97 -46.98 17.82
CA ILE A 14 -87.44 -45.92 16.94
C ILE A 14 -87.19 -44.62 17.71
N LYS A 15 -88.07 -44.28 18.66
CA LYS A 15 -87.94 -43.07 19.49
C LYS A 15 -86.76 -43.19 20.48
N GLU A 16 -86.49 -44.38 20.98
CA GLU A 16 -85.37 -44.65 21.88
C GLU A 16 -84.03 -44.72 21.12
N PHE A 17 -84.03 -45.29 19.90
CA PHE A 17 -82.87 -45.31 19.02
C PHE A 17 -82.49 -43.89 18.55
N THR A 18 -83.45 -43.06 18.15
CA THR A 18 -83.19 -41.67 17.74
C THR A 18 -82.78 -40.76 18.90
N LYS A 19 -83.30 -40.99 20.11
CA LYS A 19 -82.99 -40.17 21.29
C LYS A 19 -81.58 -40.43 21.85
N ASN A 20 -81.05 -41.65 21.69
CA ASN A 20 -79.72 -42.00 22.17
C ASN A 20 -78.64 -41.91 21.08
N PHE A 21 -78.95 -42.19 19.80
CA PHE A 21 -77.93 -42.30 18.75
C PHE A 21 -77.58 -40.96 18.06
N PHE A 22 -78.54 -40.04 17.91
CA PHE A 22 -78.31 -38.72 17.31
C PHE A 22 -77.46 -37.75 18.14
N PRO A 23 -77.67 -37.58 19.47
CA PRO A 23 -76.86 -36.64 20.24
C PRO A 23 -75.41 -37.09 20.38
N ASP A 24 -75.14 -38.39 20.43
CA ASP A 24 -73.79 -38.93 20.56
C ASP A 24 -73.02 -38.86 19.23
N THR A 25 -73.67 -39.12 18.09
CA THR A 25 -73.04 -38.91 16.77
C THR A 25 -72.76 -37.43 16.48
N LEU A 26 -73.63 -36.50 16.88
CA LEU A 26 -73.37 -35.05 16.78
C LEU A 26 -72.22 -34.59 17.71
N LYS A 27 -72.13 -35.15 18.92
CA LYS A 27 -71.00 -34.90 19.84
C LYS A 27 -69.68 -35.46 19.29
N ILE A 28 -69.70 -36.64 18.68
CA ILE A 28 -68.51 -37.23 18.05
C ILE A 28 -68.08 -36.40 16.83
N LEU A 29 -69.03 -35.96 16.00
CA LEU A 29 -68.75 -35.12 14.83
C LEU A 29 -68.20 -33.74 15.23
N SER A 30 -68.77 -33.10 16.25
CA SER A 30 -68.28 -31.83 16.77
C SER A 30 -66.91 -31.97 17.47
N ALA A 31 -66.68 -33.05 18.22
CA ALA A 31 -65.36 -33.34 18.82
C ALA A 31 -64.29 -33.62 17.75
N LEU A 32 -64.64 -34.32 16.67
CA LEU A 32 -63.77 -34.57 15.53
C LEU A 32 -63.44 -33.25 14.79
N HIS A 33 -64.45 -32.42 14.54
CA HIS A 33 -64.26 -31.11 13.90
C HIS A 33 -63.40 -30.17 14.76
N LEU A 34 -63.60 -30.16 16.07
CA LEU A 34 -62.78 -29.40 17.02
C LEU A 34 -61.33 -29.92 17.05
N LYS A 35 -61.13 -31.24 17.00
CA LYS A 35 -59.79 -31.86 16.95
C LYS A 35 -59.06 -31.52 15.64
N ILE A 36 -59.76 -31.55 14.50
CA ILE A 36 -59.22 -31.17 13.20
C ILE A 36 -58.88 -29.67 13.17
N MET A 37 -59.77 -28.80 13.66
CA MET A 37 -59.50 -27.36 13.79
C MET A 37 -58.30 -27.07 14.70
N LYS A 38 -58.18 -27.71 15.86
CA LYS A 38 -57.03 -27.53 16.77
C LYS A 38 -55.72 -27.98 16.12
N ASN A 39 -55.73 -29.08 15.39
CA ASN A 39 -54.55 -29.56 14.67
C ASN A 39 -54.14 -28.61 13.54
N LEU A 40 -55.10 -28.10 12.76
CA LEU A 40 -54.88 -27.11 11.71
C LEU A 40 -54.29 -25.81 12.28
N LEU A 41 -54.89 -25.27 13.34
CA LEU A 41 -54.35 -24.09 14.04
C LEU A 41 -52.94 -24.36 14.54
N SER A 42 -52.68 -25.50 15.20
CA SER A 42 -51.34 -25.82 15.70
C SER A 42 -50.29 -25.89 14.58
N SER A 43 -50.68 -26.40 13.40
CA SER A 43 -49.82 -26.50 12.22
C SER A 43 -49.51 -25.13 11.63
N ILE A 44 -50.51 -24.26 11.52
CA ILE A 44 -50.34 -22.87 11.06
C ILE A 44 -49.46 -22.09 12.02
N TRP A 45 -49.71 -22.19 13.33
CA TRP A 45 -48.89 -21.53 14.36
C TRP A 45 -47.44 -22.01 14.32
N LYS A 46 -47.19 -23.32 14.24
CA LYS A 46 -45.83 -23.86 14.08
C LYS A 46 -45.14 -23.34 12.81
N ARG A 47 -45.87 -23.23 11.70
CA ARG A 47 -45.34 -22.63 10.46
C ARG A 47 -45.00 -21.15 10.66
N VAL A 48 -45.88 -20.36 11.26
CA VAL A 48 -45.63 -18.93 11.53
C VAL A 48 -44.41 -18.75 12.44
N TYR A 49 -44.28 -19.54 13.51
CA TYR A 49 -43.10 -19.52 14.37
C TYR A 49 -41.84 -19.97 13.65
N SER A 50 -41.92 -21.00 12.79
CA SER A 50 -40.78 -21.45 11.97
C SER A 50 -40.35 -20.39 10.96
N TYR A 51 -41.29 -19.71 10.30
CA TYR A 51 -40.99 -18.62 9.37
C TYR A 51 -40.41 -17.42 10.09
N SER A 52 -40.97 -17.05 11.25
CA SER A 52 -40.44 -15.97 12.09
C SER A 52 -39.01 -16.28 12.55
N PHE A 53 -38.73 -17.52 12.99
CA PHE A 53 -37.39 -17.95 13.37
C PHE A 53 -36.39 -17.87 12.21
N ILE A 54 -36.75 -18.42 11.03
CA ILE A 54 -35.91 -18.35 9.83
C ILE A 54 -35.65 -16.90 9.43
N LEU A 55 -36.67 -16.04 9.49
CA LEU A 55 -36.54 -14.62 9.17
C LEU A 55 -35.60 -13.91 10.14
N THR A 56 -35.68 -14.19 11.45
CA THR A 56 -34.72 -13.67 12.44
C THR A 56 -33.29 -14.14 12.17
N VAL A 57 -33.09 -15.41 11.79
CA VAL A 57 -31.77 -15.95 11.41
C VAL A 57 -31.23 -15.25 10.17
N LEU A 58 -32.07 -15.01 9.16
CA LEU A 58 -31.66 -14.29 7.94
C LEU A 58 -31.31 -12.83 8.22
N VAL A 59 -32.10 -12.15 9.06
CA VAL A 59 -31.83 -10.75 9.46
C VAL A 59 -30.53 -10.66 10.26
N THR A 60 -30.31 -11.53 11.24
CA THR A 60 -29.07 -11.54 12.03
C THR A 60 -27.85 -11.86 11.17
N LEU A 61 -27.95 -12.82 10.24
CA LEU A 61 -26.89 -13.12 9.29
C LEU A 61 -26.60 -11.94 8.35
N SER A 62 -27.65 -11.28 7.85
CA SER A 62 -27.51 -10.09 7.00
C SER A 62 -26.80 -8.95 7.74
N LEU A 63 -27.17 -8.67 8.98
CA LEU A 63 -26.52 -7.66 9.82
C LEU A 63 -25.06 -8.01 10.08
N PHE A 64 -24.76 -9.28 10.40
CA PHE A 64 -23.40 -9.74 10.64
C PHE A 64 -22.52 -9.61 9.39
N LEU A 65 -23.02 -10.05 8.22
CA LEU A 65 -22.31 -9.93 6.95
C LEU A 65 -22.09 -8.47 6.56
N THR A 66 -23.12 -7.63 6.70
CA THR A 66 -23.03 -6.19 6.44
C THR A 66 -21.99 -5.55 7.34
N GLY A 67 -21.99 -5.85 8.64
CA GLY A 67 -20.99 -5.36 9.59
C GLY A 67 -19.56 -5.79 9.20
N LYS A 68 -19.37 -7.05 8.81
CA LYS A 68 -18.07 -7.57 8.35
C LYS A 68 -17.59 -6.87 7.07
N ILE A 69 -18.49 -6.62 6.13
CA ILE A 69 -18.19 -5.91 4.88
C ILE A 69 -17.76 -4.47 5.18
N VAL A 70 -18.53 -3.73 5.99
CA VAL A 70 -18.22 -2.34 6.38
C VAL A 70 -16.87 -2.28 7.10
N TYR A 71 -16.63 -3.20 8.06
CA TYR A 71 -15.35 -3.28 8.76
C TYR A 71 -14.18 -3.50 7.81
N ASN A 72 -14.30 -4.43 6.87
CA ASN A 72 -13.25 -4.71 5.89
C ASN A 72 -13.00 -3.50 4.98
N PHE A 73 -14.03 -2.76 4.56
CA PHE A 73 -13.87 -1.53 3.80
C PHE A 73 -13.13 -0.46 4.59
N GLN A 74 -13.55 -0.19 5.82
CA GLN A 74 -12.90 0.80 6.68
C GLN A 74 -11.44 0.45 6.96
N LYS A 75 -11.16 -0.84 7.23
CA LYS A 75 -9.80 -1.32 7.43
C LYS A 75 -8.95 -1.14 6.18
N ASN A 76 -9.46 -1.53 5.01
CA ASN A 76 -8.76 -1.38 3.74
C ASN A 76 -8.49 0.09 3.39
N ASP A 77 -9.45 0.98 3.64
CA ASP A 77 -9.28 2.42 3.39
C ASP A 77 -8.21 3.02 4.30
N ARG A 78 -8.17 2.60 5.57
CA ARG A 78 -7.11 3.00 6.49
C ARG A 78 -5.74 2.50 6.05
N GLU A 79 -5.61 1.21 5.73
CA GLU A 79 -4.34 0.62 5.24
C GLU A 79 -3.87 1.30 3.95
N LYS A 80 -4.79 1.62 3.05
CA LYS A 80 -4.50 2.39 1.84
C LYS A 80 -3.99 3.79 2.17
N HIS A 81 -4.63 4.49 3.11
CA HIS A 81 -4.19 5.82 3.53
C HIS A 81 -2.80 5.79 4.18
N GLU A 82 -2.55 4.85 5.10
CA GLU A 82 -1.25 4.66 5.74
C GLU A 82 -0.16 4.32 4.71
N SER A 83 -0.48 3.48 3.73
CA SER A 83 0.41 3.13 2.61
C SER A 83 0.77 4.33 1.74
N ILE A 84 -0.22 5.15 1.36
CA ILE A 84 0.01 6.38 0.60
C ILE A 84 0.94 7.30 1.40
N LEU A 85 0.63 7.53 2.68
CA LEU A 85 1.39 8.42 3.54
C LEU A 85 2.84 7.96 3.75
N LEU A 86 3.05 6.66 3.92
CA LEU A 86 4.38 6.07 4.05
C LEU A 86 5.21 6.34 2.80
N LEU A 87 4.65 6.04 1.62
CA LEU A 87 5.38 6.18 0.37
C LEU A 87 5.67 7.64 0.05
N THR A 88 4.69 8.54 0.24
CA THR A 88 4.85 9.97 -0.03
C THR A 88 5.92 10.58 0.88
N LYS A 89 5.83 10.34 2.20
CA LYS A 89 6.82 10.86 3.17
C LYS A 89 8.21 10.32 2.90
N THR A 90 8.34 9.04 2.58
CA THR A 90 9.66 8.44 2.30
C THR A 90 10.27 9.03 1.03
N ALA A 91 9.45 9.21 -0.02
CA ALA A 91 9.90 9.85 -1.25
C ALA A 91 10.29 11.32 -1.02
N ASP A 92 9.49 12.07 -0.26
CA ASP A 92 9.78 13.47 0.08
C ASP A 92 11.07 13.57 0.90
N SER A 93 11.26 12.72 1.92
CA SER A 93 12.52 12.66 2.69
C SER A 93 13.71 12.33 1.80
N ALA A 94 13.57 11.44 0.81
CA ALA A 94 14.65 11.12 -0.11
C ALA A 94 15.02 12.31 -1.01
N VAL A 95 14.03 13.06 -1.50
CA VAL A 95 14.25 14.22 -2.36
C VAL A 95 14.83 15.40 -1.59
N PHE A 96 14.27 15.72 -0.42
CA PHE A 96 14.66 16.93 0.33
C PHE A 96 15.86 16.72 1.26
N GLN A 97 16.06 15.52 1.79
CA GLN A 97 17.09 15.24 2.79
C GLN A 97 18.19 14.31 2.27
N GLY A 98 18.08 13.83 1.02
CA GLY A 98 19.02 12.85 0.46
C GLY A 98 18.96 11.49 1.15
N PHE A 99 17.89 11.20 1.91
CA PHE A 99 17.74 9.95 2.64
C PHE A 99 17.44 8.79 1.69
N ILE A 100 18.34 7.82 1.60
CA ILE A 100 18.14 6.60 0.83
C ILE A 100 17.51 5.54 1.74
N PRO A 101 16.31 5.02 1.42
CA PRO A 101 15.69 3.97 2.22
C PRO A 101 16.59 2.73 2.29
N PRO A 102 16.73 2.06 3.44
CA PRO A 102 17.53 0.83 3.53
C PRO A 102 16.86 -0.31 2.76
N LYS A 103 17.65 -1.30 2.33
CA LYS A 103 17.14 -2.48 1.59
C LYS A 103 15.99 -3.19 2.32
N THR A 104 16.03 -3.23 3.64
CA THR A 104 14.99 -3.83 4.50
C THR A 104 13.63 -3.14 4.40
N ALA A 105 13.59 -1.86 3.99
CA ALA A 105 12.36 -1.10 3.81
C ALA A 105 11.69 -1.34 2.43
N LEU A 106 12.42 -1.88 1.44
CA LEU A 106 11.92 -2.05 0.07
C LEU A 106 10.64 -2.88 -0.03
N PRO A 107 10.49 -4.04 0.64
CA PRO A 107 9.25 -4.82 0.56
C PRO A 107 8.04 -4.05 1.09
N MET A 108 8.25 -3.24 2.14
CA MET A 108 7.19 -2.41 2.73
C MET A 108 6.79 -1.28 1.79
N LEU A 109 7.75 -0.61 1.14
CA LEU A 109 7.48 0.43 0.15
C LEU A 109 6.81 -0.12 -1.12
N GLU A 110 7.22 -1.30 -1.55
CA GLU A 110 6.61 -2.01 -2.67
C GLU A 110 5.15 -2.38 -2.37
N HIS A 111 4.89 -2.88 -1.16
CA HIS A 111 3.55 -3.16 -0.67
C HIS A 111 2.71 -1.87 -0.61
N ALA A 112 3.27 -0.79 -0.08
CA ALA A 112 2.61 0.50 0.01
C ALA A 112 2.22 1.05 -1.37
N TYR A 113 3.08 0.88 -2.37
CA TYR A 113 2.77 1.25 -3.75
C TYR A 113 1.63 0.41 -4.34
N ARG A 114 1.59 -0.89 -4.07
CA ARG A 114 0.50 -1.76 -4.52
C ARG A 114 -0.84 -1.40 -3.86
N MET A 115 -0.82 -1.10 -2.56
CA MET A 115 -2.02 -0.71 -1.81
C MET A 115 -2.54 0.67 -2.17
N GLY A 116 -1.66 1.65 -2.42
CA GLY A 116 -2.04 3.02 -2.77
C GLY A 116 -2.71 3.15 -4.14
N GLY A 117 -2.46 2.21 -5.06
CA GLY A 117 -3.07 2.18 -6.39
C GLY A 117 -2.79 3.45 -7.21
N ASN A 118 -3.83 4.08 -7.74
CA ASN A 118 -3.68 5.26 -8.61
C ASN A 118 -3.00 6.46 -7.92
N SER A 119 -3.22 6.65 -6.62
CA SER A 119 -2.69 7.79 -5.87
C SER A 119 -1.17 7.78 -5.74
N VAL A 120 -0.55 6.62 -5.90
CA VAL A 120 0.90 6.43 -5.75
C VAL A 120 1.64 6.17 -7.05
N LYS A 121 0.94 6.11 -8.19
CA LYS A 121 1.54 5.98 -9.53
C LYS A 121 2.72 6.94 -9.77
N PRO A 122 2.67 8.23 -9.34
CA PRO A 122 3.80 9.13 -9.53
C PRO A 122 5.10 8.71 -8.85
N TYR A 123 5.02 7.88 -7.80
CA TYR A 123 6.17 7.42 -7.03
C TYR A 123 6.81 6.14 -7.60
N ALA A 124 6.35 5.64 -8.74
CA ALA A 124 6.98 4.51 -9.43
C ALA A 124 8.46 4.80 -9.77
N GLY A 125 8.78 6.05 -10.13
CA GLY A 125 10.16 6.47 -10.39
C GLY A 125 11.04 6.42 -9.14
N PHE A 126 10.51 6.85 -8.00
CA PHE A 126 11.19 6.75 -6.70
C PHE A 126 11.51 5.29 -6.35
N LEU A 127 10.54 4.39 -6.51
CA LEU A 127 10.76 2.95 -6.28
C LEU A 127 11.82 2.37 -7.22
N SER A 128 11.76 2.72 -8.51
CA SER A 128 12.77 2.33 -9.49
C SER A 128 14.18 2.71 -9.01
N SER A 129 14.38 3.97 -8.62
CA SER A 129 15.66 4.45 -8.11
C SER A 129 16.11 3.68 -6.85
N CYS A 130 15.18 3.41 -5.92
CA CYS A 130 15.49 2.61 -4.73
C CYS A 130 15.99 1.21 -5.09
N PHE A 131 15.33 0.50 -6.02
CA PHE A 131 15.76 -0.83 -6.44
C PHE A 131 17.10 -0.83 -7.18
N TYR A 132 17.37 0.17 -8.01
CA TYR A 132 18.69 0.32 -8.65
C TYR A 132 19.80 0.59 -7.64
N ILE A 133 19.52 1.39 -6.60
CA ILE A 133 20.51 1.68 -5.56
C ILE A 133 20.90 0.39 -4.81
N HIS A 134 19.94 -0.50 -4.55
CA HIS A 134 20.14 -1.76 -3.81
C HIS A 134 20.45 -2.99 -4.68
N ASN A 135 20.93 -2.77 -5.91
CA ASN A 135 21.33 -3.82 -6.86
C ASN A 135 20.22 -4.82 -7.21
N GLU A 136 18.98 -4.35 -7.35
CA GLU A 136 17.82 -5.12 -7.84
C GLU A 136 17.32 -4.61 -9.21
N PRO A 137 18.14 -4.70 -10.29
CA PRO A 137 17.89 -4.02 -11.55
C PRO A 137 16.61 -4.48 -12.27
N LEU A 138 16.20 -5.75 -12.13
CA LEU A 138 14.97 -6.26 -12.75
C LEU A 138 13.71 -5.63 -12.15
N ARG A 139 13.68 -5.49 -10.81
CA ARG A 139 12.60 -4.78 -10.12
C ARG A 139 12.67 -3.28 -10.42
N GLY A 140 13.87 -2.71 -10.47
CA GLY A 140 14.08 -1.32 -10.90
C GLY A 140 13.50 -1.05 -12.29
N ALA A 141 13.83 -1.88 -13.27
CA ALA A 141 13.33 -1.78 -14.64
C ALA A 141 11.81 -1.91 -14.73
N TYR A 142 11.20 -2.82 -13.94
CA TYR A 142 9.74 -2.93 -13.86
C TYR A 142 9.09 -1.61 -13.42
N TYR A 143 9.57 -1.02 -12.32
CA TYR A 143 9.03 0.25 -11.82
C TYR A 143 9.38 1.44 -12.71
N ALA A 144 10.51 1.41 -13.42
CA ALA A 144 10.85 2.40 -14.44
C ALA A 144 9.85 2.35 -15.61
N GLY A 145 9.50 1.15 -16.08
CA GLY A 145 8.47 0.96 -17.11
C GLY A 145 7.09 1.46 -16.68
N LEU A 146 6.71 1.20 -15.41
CA LEU A 146 5.48 1.75 -14.84
C LEU A 146 5.51 3.28 -14.78
N ALA A 147 6.62 3.87 -14.33
CA ALA A 147 6.79 5.32 -14.29
C ALA A 147 6.64 5.94 -15.68
N TYR A 148 7.35 5.38 -16.68
CA TYR A 148 7.29 5.79 -18.08
C TYR A 148 5.85 5.76 -18.63
N SER A 149 5.11 4.67 -18.36
CA SER A 149 3.73 4.52 -18.83
C SER A 149 2.73 5.47 -18.16
N SER A 150 3.06 5.98 -16.97
CA SER A 150 2.16 6.77 -16.14
C SER A 150 2.26 8.28 -16.36
N GLY A 151 3.14 8.75 -17.25
CA GLY A 151 3.34 10.18 -17.56
C GLY A 151 3.85 11.02 -16.37
N ALA A 152 4.03 10.41 -15.21
CA ALA A 152 4.70 11.03 -14.08
C ALA A 152 6.16 11.24 -14.46
N LYS A 153 6.67 12.45 -14.20
CA LYS A 153 8.05 12.85 -14.48
C LYS A 153 9.02 11.85 -13.84
N PHE A 154 9.36 10.80 -14.58
CA PHE A 154 10.44 9.90 -14.27
C PHE A 154 11.71 10.74 -14.41
N HIS A 155 12.10 11.36 -13.29
CA HIS A 155 13.44 11.86 -13.17
C HIS A 155 14.26 10.59 -12.95
N MET A 156 14.79 10.02 -14.05
CA MET A 156 15.99 9.21 -13.94
C MET A 156 16.93 9.93 -12.97
N PRO A 157 17.62 9.19 -12.06
CA PRO A 157 18.66 9.83 -11.27
C PRO A 157 19.49 10.65 -12.23
N SER A 158 19.64 11.95 -11.93
CA SER A 158 20.28 12.85 -12.88
C SER A 158 21.65 12.25 -13.24
N PRO A 159 22.15 12.44 -14.46
CA PRO A 159 23.48 11.92 -14.80
C PRO A 159 24.54 12.29 -13.74
N ALA A 160 24.38 13.44 -13.08
CA ALA A 160 25.18 13.83 -11.92
C ALA A 160 25.02 12.89 -10.70
N GLN A 161 23.81 12.50 -10.32
CA GLN A 161 23.55 11.57 -9.21
C GLN A 161 24.10 10.17 -9.47
N VAL A 162 23.99 9.67 -10.71
CA VAL A 162 24.58 8.38 -11.09
C VAL A 162 26.10 8.44 -10.96
N LEU A 163 26.72 9.49 -11.50
CA LEU A 163 28.17 9.68 -11.41
C LEU A 163 28.65 9.84 -9.96
N LEU A 164 27.93 10.59 -9.12
CA LEU A 164 28.25 10.72 -7.69
C LEU A 164 28.26 9.36 -6.98
N LYS A 165 27.30 8.48 -7.30
CA LYS A 165 27.26 7.12 -6.76
C LYS A 165 28.45 6.30 -7.26
N GLU A 166 28.71 6.32 -8.56
CA GLU A 166 29.82 5.57 -9.16
C GLU A 166 31.19 6.02 -8.60
N ILE A 167 31.37 7.32 -8.34
CA ILE A 167 32.57 7.87 -7.69
C ILE A 167 32.70 7.32 -6.26
N ALA A 168 31.60 7.31 -5.49
CA ALA A 168 31.61 6.82 -4.11
C ALA A 168 31.90 5.30 -4.05
N ASP A 169 31.29 4.53 -4.95
CA ASP A 169 31.49 3.09 -5.06
C ASP A 169 32.95 2.77 -5.44
N ALA A 170 33.52 3.47 -6.42
CA ALA A 170 34.91 3.29 -6.84
C ALA A 170 35.91 3.65 -5.72
N GLN A 171 35.61 4.67 -4.92
CA GLN A 171 36.44 5.03 -3.76
C GLN A 171 36.36 4.01 -2.64
N ALA A 172 35.17 3.45 -2.39
CA ALA A 172 35.00 2.39 -1.40
C ALA A 172 35.81 1.13 -1.76
N THR A 173 36.00 0.87 -3.06
CA THR A 173 36.84 -0.23 -3.57
C THR A 173 38.29 0.16 -3.84
N GLN A 174 38.72 1.38 -3.47
CA GLN A 174 40.06 1.93 -3.73
C GLN A 174 40.47 1.93 -5.22
N ASP A 175 39.50 1.91 -6.13
CA ASP A 175 39.73 2.06 -7.57
C ASP A 175 39.78 3.56 -7.92
N TYR A 176 40.91 4.17 -7.59
CA TYR A 176 41.13 5.61 -7.78
C TYR A 176 41.14 6.02 -9.25
N GLN A 177 41.47 5.11 -10.17
CA GLN A 177 41.46 5.39 -11.60
C GLN A 177 40.02 5.51 -12.12
N ALA A 178 39.15 4.59 -11.73
CA ALA A 178 37.72 4.67 -12.04
C ALA A 178 37.08 5.90 -11.36
N ALA A 179 37.42 6.17 -10.10
CA ALA A 179 36.92 7.35 -9.40
C ALA A 179 37.32 8.67 -10.07
N LEU A 180 38.55 8.75 -10.61
CA LEU A 180 39.04 9.90 -11.37
C LEU A 180 38.25 10.09 -12.67
N GLU A 181 38.09 9.02 -13.47
CA GLU A 181 37.36 9.05 -14.73
C GLU A 181 35.91 9.55 -14.54
N LYS A 182 35.21 9.01 -13.53
CA LYS A 182 33.84 9.38 -13.22
C LYS A 182 33.73 10.80 -12.67
N SER A 183 34.73 11.25 -11.91
CA SER A 183 34.81 12.63 -11.42
C SER A 183 35.05 13.61 -12.58
N SER A 184 35.87 13.26 -13.58
CA SER A 184 36.04 14.07 -14.80
C SER A 184 34.76 14.14 -15.63
N GLN A 185 34.00 13.04 -15.75
CA GLN A 185 32.69 13.04 -16.40
C GLN A 185 31.69 13.95 -15.67
N LEU A 186 31.69 13.92 -14.33
CA LEU A 186 30.83 14.78 -13.51
C LEU A 186 31.22 16.26 -13.65
N LEU A 187 32.52 16.54 -13.73
CA LEU A 187 33.03 17.89 -13.92
C LEU A 187 32.56 18.47 -15.26
N GLN A 188 32.70 17.73 -16.36
CA GLN A 188 32.24 18.14 -17.69
C GLN A 188 30.74 18.41 -17.72
N LEU A 189 29.95 17.54 -17.08
CA LEU A 189 28.52 17.72 -16.95
C LEU A 189 28.18 19.01 -16.18
N SER A 190 28.86 19.26 -15.06
CA SER A 190 28.66 20.47 -14.25
C SER A 190 29.15 21.76 -14.93
N ALA A 191 30.16 21.68 -15.80
CA ALA A 191 30.66 22.83 -16.54
C ALA A 191 29.69 23.32 -17.63
N SER A 192 28.81 22.43 -18.12
CA SER A 192 27.82 22.75 -19.15
C SER A 192 26.56 23.47 -18.63
N SER A 193 26.44 23.66 -17.31
CA SER A 193 25.25 24.24 -16.67
C SER A 193 25.66 25.24 -15.58
N GLU A 194 25.15 26.47 -15.66
CA GLU A 194 25.40 27.53 -14.68
C GLU A 194 24.79 27.24 -13.31
N ASP A 195 23.91 26.24 -13.21
CA ASP A 195 23.11 25.94 -12.02
C ASP A 195 23.88 25.19 -10.91
N TYR A 196 25.13 24.79 -11.15
CA TYR A 196 25.88 23.88 -10.27
C TYR A 196 27.29 24.35 -9.83
N PRO A 197 27.49 25.61 -9.39
CA PRO A 197 28.82 26.11 -9.02
C PRO A 197 29.43 25.35 -7.82
N THR A 198 28.62 24.93 -6.86
CA THR A 198 29.06 24.15 -5.69
C THR A 198 29.47 22.74 -6.04
N LEU A 199 28.71 22.07 -6.90
CA LEU A 199 29.04 20.73 -7.37
C LEU A 199 30.34 20.75 -8.18
N ARG A 200 30.52 21.76 -9.04
CA ARG A 200 31.76 21.94 -9.81
C ARG A 200 32.96 22.14 -8.88
N PHE A 201 32.85 23.01 -7.87
CA PHE A 201 33.91 23.23 -6.88
C PHE A 201 34.29 21.95 -6.15
N LEU A 202 33.32 21.22 -5.59
CA LEU A 202 33.56 19.99 -4.84
C LEU A 202 34.11 18.86 -5.72
N THR A 203 33.62 18.74 -6.95
CA THR A 203 34.10 17.72 -7.91
C THR A 203 35.55 17.99 -8.30
N LEU A 204 35.90 19.25 -8.54
CA LEU A 204 37.25 19.65 -8.93
C LEU A 204 38.25 19.50 -7.77
N LEU A 205 37.83 19.83 -6.55
CA LEU A 205 38.58 19.50 -5.34
C LEU A 205 38.82 17.99 -5.22
N ARG A 206 37.80 17.17 -5.50
CA ARG A 206 37.92 15.71 -5.45
C ARG A 206 38.86 15.16 -6.52
N ILE A 207 38.87 15.73 -7.72
CA ILE A 207 39.83 15.39 -8.79
C ILE A 207 41.26 15.65 -8.32
N ILE A 208 41.52 16.81 -7.71
CA ILE A 208 42.84 17.17 -7.18
C ILE A 208 43.29 16.15 -6.12
N GLU A 209 42.41 15.80 -5.17
CA GLU A 209 42.73 14.80 -4.14
C GLU A 209 43.03 13.41 -4.74
N ILE A 210 42.26 12.95 -5.73
CA ILE A 210 42.49 11.65 -6.37
C ILE A 210 43.78 11.67 -7.18
N LYS A 211 44.06 12.76 -7.91
CA LYS A 211 45.31 12.93 -8.66
C LYS A 211 46.52 12.97 -7.73
N GLU A 212 46.42 13.59 -6.56
CA GLU A 212 47.46 13.57 -5.52
C GLU A 212 47.75 12.12 -5.08
N ILE A 213 46.72 11.31 -4.81
CA ILE A 213 46.87 9.88 -4.47
C ILE A 213 47.55 9.10 -5.59
N LEU A 214 47.24 9.43 -6.85
CA LEU A 214 47.80 8.80 -8.04
C LEU A 214 49.16 9.37 -8.48
N ASN A 215 49.73 10.34 -7.74
CA ASN A 215 50.95 11.08 -8.09
C ASN A 215 50.90 11.72 -9.50
N GLN A 216 49.74 12.27 -9.87
CA GLN A 216 49.52 12.98 -11.12
C GLN A 216 49.59 14.50 -10.92
N ASP A 217 49.84 15.24 -12.00
CA ASP A 217 49.87 16.71 -11.97
C ASP A 217 48.48 17.30 -11.68
N THR A 218 48.45 18.23 -10.71
CA THR A 218 47.24 18.92 -10.23
C THR A 218 47.27 20.43 -10.51
N GLU A 219 48.34 20.98 -11.11
CA GLU A 219 48.52 22.43 -11.23
C GLU A 219 47.38 23.08 -12.03
N THR A 220 47.03 22.47 -13.16
CA THR A 220 45.97 22.98 -14.04
C THR A 220 44.59 22.97 -13.36
N ASP A 221 44.25 21.87 -12.68
CA ASP A 221 42.98 21.78 -11.95
C ASP A 221 42.97 22.76 -10.76
N PHE A 222 44.11 22.96 -10.09
CA PHE A 222 44.18 23.88 -8.97
C PHE A 222 44.00 25.35 -9.41
N GLU A 223 44.56 25.74 -10.56
CA GLU A 223 44.30 27.05 -11.14
C GLU A 223 42.83 27.22 -11.53
N GLU A 224 42.18 26.20 -12.08
CA GLU A 224 40.74 26.25 -12.36
C GLU A 224 39.94 26.41 -11.06
N LEU A 225 40.30 25.71 -9.97
CA LEU A 225 39.63 25.79 -8.67
C LEU A 225 39.61 27.22 -8.13
N LYS A 226 40.69 27.97 -8.31
CA LYS A 226 40.82 29.37 -7.86
C LYS A 226 39.84 30.32 -8.55
N THR A 227 39.43 29.99 -9.77
CA THR A 227 38.50 30.82 -10.55
C THR A 227 37.05 30.69 -10.09
N LEU A 228 36.73 29.65 -9.30
CA LEU A 228 35.37 29.38 -8.86
C LEU A 228 34.96 30.27 -7.67
N PRO A 229 33.69 30.71 -7.61
CA PRO A 229 33.22 31.68 -6.63
C PRO A 229 33.40 31.23 -5.17
N LEU A 230 33.28 29.92 -4.91
CA LEU A 230 33.42 29.32 -3.57
C LEU A 230 34.86 29.30 -3.05
N PHE A 231 35.87 29.51 -3.90
CA PHE A 231 37.27 29.43 -3.49
C PHE A 231 37.62 30.46 -2.40
N LYS A 232 37.19 31.71 -2.58
CA LYS A 232 37.46 32.79 -1.61
C LYS A 232 36.78 32.55 -0.28
N GLU A 233 35.55 32.06 -0.30
CA GLU A 233 34.78 31.71 0.90
C GLU A 233 35.42 30.55 1.65
N PHE A 234 35.86 29.51 0.94
CA PHE A 234 36.58 28.38 1.50
C PHE A 234 37.92 28.83 2.13
N GLU A 235 38.74 29.60 1.41
CA GLU A 235 40.01 30.12 1.93
C GLU A 235 39.82 31.01 3.17
N GLN A 236 38.77 31.83 3.19
CA GLN A 236 38.48 32.72 4.33
C GLN A 236 37.98 31.94 5.55
N PHE A 237 37.21 30.87 5.35
CA PHE A 237 36.69 30.03 6.43
C PHE A 237 37.82 29.30 7.20
N TYR A 238 38.87 28.86 6.49
CA TYR A 238 40.02 28.19 7.10
C TYR A 238 41.21 29.12 7.39
N LYS A 239 41.01 30.45 7.27
CA LYS A 239 42.06 31.47 7.42
C LYS A 239 42.70 31.49 8.80
N ASP A 240 41.95 31.09 9.84
CA ASP A 240 42.39 31.11 11.24
C ASP A 240 42.90 29.73 11.74
N GLY A 241 42.97 28.71 10.88
CA GLY A 241 43.29 27.34 11.30
C GLY A 241 44.00 26.49 10.23
N GLU A 242 45.33 26.57 10.23
CA GLU A 242 46.37 25.68 9.67
C GLU A 242 46.30 25.10 8.23
N TRP A 243 45.15 24.99 7.56
CA TRP A 243 45.03 24.24 6.29
C TRP A 243 44.12 24.92 5.26
N THR A 244 44.67 25.84 4.47
CA THR A 244 44.00 26.38 3.28
C THR A 244 44.41 25.61 2.02
N LEU A 245 43.57 25.64 0.97
CA LEU A 245 43.87 24.99 -0.31
C LEU A 245 45.10 25.63 -0.96
N THR A 246 45.24 26.96 -0.84
CA THR A 246 46.46 27.68 -1.28
C THR A 246 47.70 27.19 -0.54
N LYS A 247 47.62 26.92 0.76
CA LYS A 247 48.76 26.43 1.54
C LYS A 247 49.12 24.98 1.20
N ARG A 248 48.12 24.15 0.90
CA ARG A 248 48.27 22.71 0.58
C ARG A 248 48.74 22.47 -0.86
N PHE A 249 48.10 23.13 -1.83
CA PHE A 249 48.31 22.89 -3.27
C PHE A 249 49.02 24.03 -3.99
N GLY A 250 49.21 25.19 -3.35
CA GLY A 250 49.87 26.36 -3.95
C GLY A 250 51.40 26.37 -3.88
N LYS A 251 52.04 25.29 -3.39
CA LYS A 251 53.50 25.18 -3.44
C LYS A 251 53.95 24.79 -4.84
N LYS A 252 54.54 25.76 -5.55
CA LYS A 252 55.34 25.53 -6.75
C LYS A 252 56.52 24.61 -6.41
N HIS A 253 56.69 23.54 -7.18
CA HIS A 253 58.01 22.95 -7.38
C HIS A 253 58.82 23.82 -8.35
#